data_AF-A0A2P4XUW8-F1
#
_entry.id   AF-A0A2P4XUW8-F1
#
_cell.length_a   1.000
_cell.length_b   1.000
_cell.length_c   1.000
_cell.angle_alpha   90.00
_cell.angle_beta   90.00
_cell.angle_gamma   90.00
#
_symmetry.space_group_name_H-M   'P 1'
#
loop_
_entity.id
_entity.type
_entity.pdbx_description
1 polymer ?
#
loop_
_entity_poly.entity_id
_entity_poly.type
_entity_poly.pdbx_seq_one_letter_code
_entity_poly.pdbx_strand_id
1 'polypeptide(L)' 'MRVYCKARIVRAFEEGGNWRAVASASDVEHHIARRAIITNCEGPKKHGGLRRTTIKMTVDVMCKIEEYMMRIAA' A
#
# COMPACT_ATOMS: atom_id res chain seq x y z
N MET A 1 4.22 -22.57 -9.13
CA MET A 1 2.91 -22.87 -8.50
C MET A 1 2.23 -21.64 -7.91
N ARG A 2 2.74 -21.04 -6.82
CA ARG A 2 2.03 -19.99 -6.05
C ARG A 2 1.71 -18.69 -6.81
N VAL A 3 2.60 -18.25 -7.70
CA VAL A 3 2.40 -17.06 -8.55
C VAL A 3 1.25 -17.28 -9.55
N TYR A 4 1.21 -18.48 -10.15
CA TYR A 4 0.17 -18.88 -11.10
C TYR A 4 -1.21 -18.95 -10.43
N CYS A 5 -1.31 -19.53 -9.23
CA CYS A 5 -2.57 -19.55 -8.47
C CYS A 5 -3.10 -18.15 -8.18
N LYS A 6 -2.23 -17.21 -7.77
CA LYS A 6 -2.61 -15.81 -7.54
C LYS A 6 -3.10 -15.13 -8.82
N ALA A 7 -2.42 -15.33 -9.95
CA ALA A 7 -2.84 -14.76 -11.22
C ALA A 7 -4.23 -15.25 -11.65
N ARG A 8 -4.55 -16.53 -11.45
CA ARG A 8 -5.89 -17.08 -11.73
C ARG A 8 -6.98 -16.47 -10.85
N ILE A 9 -6.68 -16.28 -9.56
CA ILE A 9 -7.62 -15.65 -8.61
C ILE A 9 -7.88 -14.19 -8.99
N VAL A 10 -6.83 -13.45 -9.33
CA VAL A 10 -6.92 -12.05 -9.79
C VAL A 10 -7.74 -11.97 -11.07
N ARG A 11 -7.47 -12.83 -12.06
CA ARG A 11 -8.22 -12.86 -13.32
C ARG A 11 -9.70 -13.14 -13.09
N ALA A 12 -10.03 -14.13 -12.25
CA ALA A 12 -11.41 -14.43 -11.90
C ALA A 12 -12.12 -13.26 -11.20
N PHE A 13 -11.40 -12.44 -10.44
CA PHE A 13 -11.94 -11.22 -9.84
C PHE A 13 -12.19 -10.12 -10.89
N GLU A 14 -11.23 -9.89 -11.80
CA GLU A 14 -11.35 -8.91 -12.89
C GLU A 14 -12.49 -9.24 -13.86
N GLU A 15 -12.71 -10.53 -14.11
CA GLU A 15 -13.82 -11.04 -14.94
C GLU A 15 -15.19 -11.01 -14.20
N GLY A 16 -15.25 -10.52 -12.96
CA GLY A 16 -16.49 -10.49 -12.15
C GLY A 16 -16.96 -11.86 -11.65
N GLY A 17 -16.11 -12.89 -11.77
CA GLY A 17 -16.39 -14.26 -11.37
C GLY A 17 -16.18 -14.55 -9.88
N ASN A 18 -16.47 -15.80 -9.49
CA ASN A 18 -16.31 -16.25 -8.11
C ASN A 18 -14.85 -16.59 -7.77
N TRP A 19 -14.05 -15.56 -7.49
CA TRP A 19 -12.64 -15.69 -7.10
C TRP A 19 -12.42 -16.52 -5.81
N ARG A 20 -13.42 -16.65 -4.92
CA ARG A 20 -13.32 -17.48 -3.70
C ARG A 20 -13.31 -18.97 -4.03
N ALA A 21 -14.13 -19.38 -5.01
CA ALA A 21 -14.12 -20.75 -5.51
C ALA A 21 -12.77 -21.08 -6.17
N VAL A 22 -12.23 -20.15 -6.96
CA VAL A 22 -10.90 -20.30 -7.59
C VAL A 22 -9.78 -20.37 -6.56
N ALA A 23 -9.86 -19.60 -5.48
CA ALA A 23 -8.91 -19.66 -4.38
C ALA A 23 -8.94 -21.03 -3.68
N SER A 24 -10.13 -21.55 -3.40
CA SER A 24 -10.33 -22.86 -2.78
C SER A 24 -9.79 -24.00 -3.67
N ALA A 25 -10.09 -23.96 -4.97
CA ALA A 25 -9.58 -24.93 -5.94
C ALA A 25 -8.05 -24.85 -6.16
N SER A 26 -7.45 -23.70 -5.84
CA SER A 26 -6.00 -23.49 -5.95
C SER A 26 -5.26 -23.71 -4.63
N ASP A 27 -5.95 -24.19 -3.59
CA ASP A 27 -5.44 -24.34 -2.22
C ASP A 27 -4.77 -23.06 -1.69
N VAL A 28 -5.41 -21.91 -1.98
CA VAL A 28 -4.96 -20.60 -1.51
C VAL A 28 -5.92 -20.13 -0.44
N GLU A 29 -5.39 -19.92 0.77
CA GLU A 29 -6.15 -19.37 1.87
C GLU A 29 -6.83 -18.04 1.49
N HIS A 30 -8.05 -17.87 1.99
CA HIS A 30 -8.90 -16.71 1.67
C HIS A 30 -8.19 -15.37 1.89
N HIS A 31 -7.44 -15.25 2.99
CA HIS A 31 -6.74 -14.01 3.34
C HIS A 31 -5.58 -13.70 2.36
N ILE A 32 -4.90 -14.72 1.83
CA ILE A 32 -3.86 -14.58 0.80
C ILE A 32 -4.47 -14.21 -0.54
N ALA A 33 -5.58 -14.86 -0.93
CA ALA A 33 -6.32 -14.57 -2.15
C ALA A 33 -6.81 -13.12 -2.17
N ARG A 34 -7.43 -12.67 -1.06
CA ARG A 34 -7.90 -11.29 -0.89
C ARG A 34 -6.75 -10.28 -0.99
N ARG A 35 -5.61 -10.57 -0.36
CA ARG A 35 -4.42 -9.70 -0.46
C ARG A 35 -3.88 -9.61 -1.89
N ALA A 36 -3.90 -10.71 -2.65
CA ALA A 36 -3.45 -10.70 -4.04
C ALA A 36 -4.33 -9.77 -4.90
N ILE A 37 -5.66 -9.84 -4.72
CA ILE A 37 -6.62 -8.95 -5.38
C ILE A 37 -6.36 -7.49 -5.01
N ILE A 38 -6.27 -7.17 -3.71
CA ILE A 38 -6.01 -5.79 -3.25
C ILE A 38 -4.69 -5.26 -3.82
N THR A 39 -3.62 -6.05 -3.77
CA THR A 39 -2.31 -5.65 -4.31
C THR A 39 -2.37 -5.39 -5.82
N ASN A 40 -3.18 -6.15 -6.56
CA ASN A 40 -3.40 -5.92 -7.98
C ASN A 40 -4.17 -4.61 -8.24
N CYS A 41 -5.21 -4.33 -7.45
CA CYS A 41 -5.99 -3.09 -7.57
C CYS A 41 -5.21 -1.84 -7.17
N GLU A 42 -4.41 -1.91 -6.09
CA GLU A 42 -3.61 -0.79 -5.59
C GLU A 42 -2.34 -0.54 -6.43
N GLY A 43 -1.96 -1.49 -7.29
CA GLY A 43 -0.74 -1.46 -8.07
C GLY A 43 0.52 -1.61 -7.19
N PRO A 44 1.72 -1.41 -7.78
CA PRO A 44 2.96 -1.44 -7.02
C PRO A 44 2.92 -0.39 -5.90
N LYS A 45 3.23 -0.80 -4.67
CA LYS A 45 3.42 0.17 -3.58
C LYS A 45 4.45 1.19 -4.02
N LYS A 46 4.08 2.46 -4.02
CA LYS A 46 5.03 3.56 -4.20
C LYS A 46 5.98 3.55 -3.01
N HIS A 47 7.13 2.91 -3.17
CA HIS A 47 8.22 2.98 -2.22
C HIS A 47 8.91 4.32 -2.42
N GLY A 48 8.80 5.21 -1.43
CA GLY A 48 9.29 6.58 -1.53
C GLY A 48 8.13 7.58 -1.68
N GLY A 49 8.09 8.52 -0.75
CA GLY A 49 7.06 9.55 -0.62
C GLY A 49 6.98 9.99 0.84
N LEU A 50 6.90 11.30 1.06
CA LEU A 50 6.64 11.82 2.40
C LEU A 50 5.26 11.32 2.81
N ARG A 51 5.20 10.42 3.81
CA ARG A 51 3.92 10.02 4.40
C ARG A 51 3.22 11.29 4.84
N ARG A 52 1.97 11.47 4.42
CA ARG A 52 1.15 12.59 4.83
C ARG A 52 1.09 12.58 6.36
N THR A 53 1.85 13.48 6.97
CA THR A 53 2.02 13.58 8.43
C THR A 53 1.57 14.97 8.80
N THR A 54 0.58 15.05 9.70
CA THR A 54 0.16 16.32 10.26
C THR A 54 0.99 16.58 11.51
N ILE A 55 1.92 17.52 11.41
CA ILE A 55 2.69 17.99 12.55
C ILE A 55 1.90 19.14 13.18
N LYS A 56 1.65 19.09 14.48
CA LYS A 56 1.09 20.24 15.20
C LYS A 56 2.13 21.35 15.25
N MET A 57 1.78 22.52 14.72
CA MET A 57 2.64 23.69 14.77
C MET A 57 2.58 24.29 16.17
N THR A 58 3.49 23.86 17.05
CA THR A 58 3.68 24.45 18.37
C THR A 58 4.70 25.59 18.29
N VAL A 59 4.71 26.47 19.29
CA VAL A 59 5.68 27.57 19.39
C VAL A 59 7.13 27.04 19.33
N ASP A 60 7.43 25.96 20.06
CA ASP A 60 8.77 25.34 20.03
C ASP A 60 9.19 24.86 18.63
N VAL A 61 8.24 24.30 17.86
CA VAL A 61 8.49 23.87 16.48
C VAL A 61 8.75 25.07 15.58
N MET A 62 7.99 26.16 15.74
CA MET A 62 8.21 27.40 14.99
C MET A 62 9.58 28.02 15.30
N CYS A 63 9.93 28.16 16.59
CA CYS A 63 11.22 28.72 16.98
C CYS A 63 12.39 27.90 16.42
N LYS A 64 12.30 26.57 16.44
CA LYS A 64 13.35 25.71 15.86
C LYS A 64 13.46 25.83 14.34
N ILE A 65 12.34 26.03 13.64
CA ILE A 65 12.35 26.29 12.20
C ILE A 65 13.03 27.63 11.91
N GLU A 66 12.70 28.69 12.66
CA GLU A 66 13.32 30.01 12.49
C GLU A 66 14.83 29.96 12.76
N GLU A 67 15.26 29.33 13.86
CA GLU A 67 16.68 29.11 14.15
C GLU A 67 17.40 28.40 13.00
N TYR A 68 16.78 27.36 12.45
CA TYR A 68 17.35 26.59 11.33
C TYR A 68 17.47 27.44 10.06
N MET A 69 16.44 28.22 9.74
CA MET A 69 16.43 29.11 8.58
C MET A 69 17.48 30.21 8.71
N MET A 70 17.65 30.81 9.90
CA MET A 70 18.71 31.79 10.17
C MET A 70 20.11 31.17 10.07
N ARG A 71 20.27 29.90 10.47
CA ARG A 71 21.56 29.20 10.43
C ARG A 71 22.01 28.81 9.02
N ILE A 72 21.10 28.59 8.08
CA ILE A 72 21.44 28.29 6.68
C ILE A 72 21.67 29.57 5.86
N ALA A 73 21.13 30.69 6.31
CA ALA A 73 21.25 31.99 5.65
C ALA A 73 22.56 32.75 6.00
N ALA A 74 23.41 32.21 6.87
CA ALA A 74 24.70 32.76 7.30
C ALA A 74 25.87 31.96 6.70
#